data_AF-A0A352PX79-F1
#
_entry.id   AF-A0A352PX79-F1
#
_cell.length_a   1.000
_cell.length_b   1.000
_cell.length_c   1.000
_cell.angle_alpha   90.00
_cell.angle_beta   90.00
_cell.angle_gamma   90.00
#
_symmetry.space_group_name_H-M   'P 1'
#
loop_
_entity.id
_entity.type
_entity.pdbx_description
1 polymer ?
#
loop_
_entity_poly.entity_id
_entity_poly.type
_entity_poly.pdbx_seq_one_letter_code
_entity_poly.pdbx_strand_id
1 'polypeptide(L)'
;ATRLGLQNWFSDQGIKFVSVHDLLKMYIEEGRIKIDKSIHHELTTYHDPCNYARKSERMFGHGYYEEPRWVTQQCCESFVEMYPNRVNNFCCGAGGGAWASPYVEERILYGRTKAKQIKDTGAKLLIAPCHNCRDQIMKS
;
A
#
# COMPACT_ATOMS: atom_id res chain seq x y z
N ALA A 1 -4.43 -4.57 -14.92
CA ALA A 1 -5.04 -4.23 -16.22
C ALA A 1 -4.14 -3.26 -16.97
N THR A 2 -3.96 -2.03 -16.51
CA THR A 2 -3.18 -1.00 -17.23
C THR A 2 -1.73 -1.42 -17.51
N ARG A 3 -0.94 -1.82 -16.50
CA ARG A 3 0.46 -2.25 -16.73
C ARG A 3 0.58 -3.44 -17.68
N LEU A 4 -0.27 -4.46 -17.53
CA LEU A 4 -0.25 -5.64 -18.40
C LEU A 4 -0.55 -5.25 -19.86
N GLY A 5 -1.61 -4.46 -20.08
CA GLY A 5 -1.95 -3.97 -21.40
C GLY A 5 -0.80 -3.15 -21.99
N LEU A 6 -0.25 -2.22 -21.21
CA LEU A 6 0.84 -1.38 -21.64
C LEU A 6 2.10 -2.19 -22.00
N GLN A 7 2.47 -3.19 -21.21
CA GLN A 7 3.59 -4.08 -21.51
C GLN A 7 3.33 -4.97 -22.73
N ASN A 8 2.09 -5.44 -22.93
CA ASN A 8 1.76 -6.30 -24.06
C ASN A 8 1.71 -5.54 -25.38
N TRP A 9 1.12 -4.35 -25.39
CA TRP A 9 0.84 -3.59 -26.62
C TRP A 9 1.92 -2.57 -27.00
N PHE A 10 2.86 -2.27 -26.10
CA PHE A 10 3.93 -1.27 -26.33
C PHE A 10 5.31 -1.81 -25.95
N SER A 11 5.52 -3.14 -26.01
CA SER A 11 6.78 -3.80 -25.62
C SER A 11 7.98 -3.38 -26.48
N ASP A 12 7.75 -3.01 -27.73
CA ASP A 12 8.75 -2.65 -28.73
C ASP A 12 9.13 -1.16 -28.72
N GLN A 13 8.41 -0.32 -27.98
CA GLN A 13 8.62 1.14 -27.99
C GLN A 13 9.68 1.62 -26.99
N GLY A 14 10.37 0.71 -26.30
CA GLY A 14 11.38 1.07 -25.29
C GLY A 14 10.81 1.77 -24.05
N ILE A 15 9.48 1.77 -23.87
CA ILE A 15 8.81 2.42 -22.74
C ILE A 15 8.85 1.50 -21.53
N LYS A 16 9.44 1.97 -20.43
CA LYS A 16 9.49 1.23 -19.16
C LYS A 16 8.31 1.59 -18.26
N PHE A 17 7.44 0.63 -17.99
CA PHE A 17 6.36 0.78 -17.01
C PHE A 17 6.81 0.29 -15.63
N VAL A 18 6.87 1.21 -14.68
CA VAL A 18 7.26 0.96 -13.28
C VAL A 18 6.12 1.27 -12.33
N SER A 19 6.10 0.64 -11.16
CA SER A 19 5.22 1.10 -10.09
C SER A 19 5.80 2.37 -9.44
N VAL A 20 4.95 3.10 -8.73
CA VAL A 20 5.40 4.22 -7.88
C VAL A 20 6.36 3.75 -6.78
N HIS A 21 6.22 2.51 -6.30
CA HIS A 21 7.11 1.95 -5.26
C HIS A 21 8.52 1.74 -5.79
N ASP A 22 8.65 1.16 -6.98
CA ASP A 22 9.94 0.98 -7.67
C ASP A 22 10.60 2.34 -7.92
N LEU A 23 9.81 3.30 -8.41
CA LEU A 23 10.31 4.64 -8.75
C LEU A 23 10.80 5.38 -7.50
N LEU A 24 10.03 5.36 -6.41
CA LEU A 24 10.41 6.01 -5.15
C LEU A 24 11.67 5.37 -4.57
N LYS A 25 11.74 4.03 -4.53
CA LYS A 25 12.92 3.31 -4.06
C LYS A 25 14.16 3.71 -4.86
N MET A 26 14.07 3.66 -6.19
CA MET A 26 15.16 4.05 -7.09
C MET A 26 15.60 5.51 -6.86
N TYR A 27 14.66 6.44 -6.74
CA TYR A 27 15.00 7.85 -6.51
C TYR A 27 15.69 8.10 -5.16
N ILE A 28 15.34 7.33 -4.12
CA ILE A 28 16.01 7.41 -2.83
C ILE A 28 17.42 6.80 -2.92
N GLU A 29 17.56 5.61 -3.53
CA GLU A 29 18.86 4.93 -3.70
C GLU A 29 19.83 5.76 -4.56
N GLU A 30 19.34 6.42 -5.60
CA GLU A 30 20.13 7.32 -6.47
C GLU A 30 20.42 8.68 -5.81
N GLY A 31 19.91 8.95 -4.60
CA GLY A 31 20.08 10.23 -3.90
C GLY A 31 19.34 11.41 -4.54
N ARG A 32 18.41 11.14 -5.46
CA ARG A 32 17.55 12.15 -6.12
C ARG A 32 16.48 12.69 -5.17
N ILE A 33 15.98 11.83 -4.29
CA ILE A 33 15.18 12.21 -3.13
C ILE A 33 16.06 12.02 -1.90
N LYS A 34 16.30 13.11 -1.18
CA LYS A 34 16.97 13.08 0.12
C LYS A 34 15.92 13.06 1.21
N ILE A 35 16.00 12.06 2.09
CA ILE A 35 15.03 11.91 3.19
C ILE A 35 15.65 12.42 4.48
N ASP A 36 14.89 13.24 5.19
CA ASP A 36 15.14 13.58 6.58
C ASP A 36 14.28 12.67 7.46
N LYS A 37 14.92 11.69 8.11
CA LYS A 37 14.25 10.73 9.01
C LYS A 37 13.71 11.38 10.27
N SER A 38 14.17 12.58 10.63
CA SER A 38 13.75 13.27 11.86
C SER A 38 12.39 13.94 11.76
N ILE A 39 11.70 13.89 10.61
CA ILE A 39 10.38 14.52 10.44
C ILE A 39 9.25 13.68 11.06
N HIS A 40 9.38 12.35 11.05
CA HIS A 40 8.32 11.42 11.47
C HIS A 40 8.80 10.52 12.61
N HIS A 41 8.45 10.92 13.83
CA HIS A 41 8.83 10.24 15.08
C HIS A 41 7.81 9.20 15.54
N GLU A 42 6.60 9.22 14.97
CA GLU A 42 5.53 8.32 15.36
C GLU A 42 5.87 6.87 15.06
N LEU A 43 5.47 5.96 15.97
CA LEU A 43 5.45 4.54 15.66
C LEU A 43 4.58 4.32 14.41
N THR A 44 5.22 3.86 13.34
CA THR A 44 4.61 3.77 12.01
C THR A 44 4.34 2.33 11.65
N THR A 45 3.23 2.07 10.97
CA THR A 45 2.93 0.76 10.39
C THR A 45 2.51 0.90 8.92
N TYR A 46 2.53 -0.21 8.19
CA TYR A 46 2.20 -0.25 6.76
C TYR A 46 1.03 -1.19 6.49
N HIS A 47 0.06 -0.72 5.72
CA HIS A 47 -1.01 -1.55 5.21
C HIS A 47 -0.67 -2.05 3.81
N ASP A 48 -0.44 -3.36 3.65
CA ASP A 48 -0.33 -4.01 2.34
C ASP A 48 -1.68 -3.97 1.59
N PRO A 49 -1.86 -3.12 0.57
CA PRO A 49 -3.15 -2.97 -0.10
C PRO A 49 -3.35 -4.09 -1.12
N CYS A 50 -4.57 -4.62 -1.22
CA CYS A 50 -4.85 -5.79 -2.06
C CYS A 50 -4.52 -5.61 -3.55
N ASN A 51 -4.57 -4.38 -4.07
CA ASN A 51 -4.23 -4.07 -5.46
C ASN A 51 -2.72 -4.15 -5.74
N TYR A 52 -1.89 -3.64 -4.83
CA TYR A 52 -0.43 -3.63 -4.96
C TYR A 52 0.20 -4.96 -4.53
N ALA A 53 -0.39 -5.61 -3.52
CA ALA A 53 -0.01 -6.92 -3.03
C ALA A 53 -0.60 -8.05 -3.90
N ARG A 54 -1.63 -8.74 -3.40
CA ARG A 54 -2.21 -9.96 -3.98
C ARG A 54 -2.56 -9.85 -5.46
N LYS A 55 -3.14 -8.74 -5.91
CA LYS A 55 -3.53 -8.59 -7.31
C LYS A 55 -2.31 -8.46 -8.22
N SER A 56 -1.28 -7.69 -7.82
CA SER A 56 -0.04 -7.61 -8.60
C SER A 56 0.69 -8.95 -8.60
N GLU A 57 0.77 -9.63 -7.45
CA GLU A 57 1.39 -10.95 -7.35
C GLU A 57 0.73 -11.96 -8.29
N ARG A 58 -0.60 -12.05 -8.27
CA ARG A 58 -1.35 -12.96 -9.14
C ARG A 58 -1.24 -12.62 -10.63
N MET A 59 -1.12 -11.34 -10.97
CA MET A 59 -1.15 -10.88 -12.37
C MET A 59 0.22 -10.74 -13.01
N PHE A 60 1.26 -10.50 -12.20
CA PHE A 60 2.61 -10.16 -12.66
C PHE A 60 3.70 -11.04 -12.04
N GLY A 61 3.34 -12.00 -11.17
CA GLY A 61 4.30 -12.80 -10.41
C GLY A 61 5.06 -12.01 -9.34
N HIS A 62 4.67 -10.75 -9.11
CA HIS A 62 5.36 -9.84 -8.19
C HIS A 62 4.35 -8.98 -7.43
N GLY A 63 4.31 -9.17 -6.11
CA GLY A 63 3.52 -8.35 -5.19
C GLY A 63 4.41 -7.28 -4.55
N TYR A 64 3.90 -6.06 -4.49
CA TYR A 64 4.60 -4.93 -3.86
C TYR A 64 4.42 -4.97 -2.35
N TYR A 65 5.22 -5.83 -1.73
CA TYR A 65 5.29 -6.02 -0.29
C TYR A 65 6.48 -5.26 0.29
N GLU A 66 7.69 -5.53 -0.21
CA GLU A 66 8.92 -5.07 0.44
C GLU A 66 9.33 -3.67 0.01
N GLU A 67 9.13 -3.28 -1.24
CA GLU A 67 9.50 -1.97 -1.77
C GLU A 67 8.83 -0.83 -1.00
N PRO A 68 7.49 -0.78 -0.85
CA PRO A 68 6.85 0.28 -0.09
C PRO A 68 7.20 0.27 1.40
N ARG A 69 7.53 -0.90 1.95
CA ARG A 69 7.97 -1.07 3.34
C ARG A 69 9.35 -0.47 3.56
N TRP A 70 10.27 -0.78 2.66
CA TRP A 70 11.61 -0.23 2.66
C TRP A 70 11.55 1.30 2.54
N VAL A 71 10.72 1.83 1.62
CA VAL A 71 10.50 3.28 1.48
C VAL A 71 9.95 3.86 2.79
N THR A 72 8.97 3.21 3.41
CA THR A 72 8.42 3.65 4.71
C THR A 72 9.50 3.72 5.79
N GLN A 73 10.34 2.70 5.92
CA GLN A 73 11.45 2.65 6.87
C GLN A 73 12.57 3.65 6.56
N GLN A 74 12.61 4.20 5.34
CA GLN A 74 13.48 5.34 5.03
C GLN A 74 12.90 6.66 5.52
N CYS A 75 11.59 6.76 5.78
CA CYS A 75 10.90 7.98 6.16
C CYS A 75 10.55 8.09 7.64
N CYS A 76 10.63 7.00 8.43
CA CYS A 76 10.27 7.00 9.85
C CYS A 76 11.37 6.42 10.74
N GLU A 77 11.43 6.85 11.99
CA GLU A 77 12.39 6.33 12.99
C GLU A 77 11.98 4.96 13.56
N SER A 78 10.67 4.73 13.72
CA SER A 78 10.13 3.53 14.35
C SER A 78 9.06 2.87 13.48
N PHE A 79 9.22 1.57 13.22
CA PHE A 79 8.32 0.80 12.38
C PHE A 79 7.85 -0.50 13.07
N VAL A 80 6.56 -0.83 12.94
CA VAL A 80 5.97 -2.07 13.43
C VAL A 80 5.09 -2.71 12.35
N GLU A 81 5.18 -4.03 12.21
CA GLU A 81 4.34 -4.79 11.29
C GLU A 81 2.92 -4.99 11.83
N MET A 82 1.95 -5.00 10.91
CA MET A 82 0.66 -5.63 11.19
C MET A 82 0.79 -7.14 11.19
N TYR A 83 -0.09 -7.82 11.93
CA TYR A 83 -0.27 -9.26 11.83
C TYR A 83 -1.75 -9.59 11.57
N PRO A 84 -2.08 -10.45 10.58
CA PRO A 84 -1.20 -10.93 9.51
C PRO A 84 -0.81 -9.81 8.51
N ASN A 85 0.31 -9.96 7.82
CA ASN A 85 0.77 -9.03 6.77
C ASN A 85 0.92 -9.72 5.40
N ARG A 86 1.37 -8.94 4.40
CA ARG A 86 1.62 -9.37 3.02
C ARG A 86 0.38 -10.01 2.41
N VAL A 87 0.54 -11.18 1.78
CA VAL A 87 -0.55 -11.91 1.10
C VAL A 87 -1.73 -12.16 2.04
N ASN A 88 -1.46 -12.36 3.33
CA ASN A 88 -2.45 -12.68 4.36
C ASN A 88 -3.10 -11.44 4.99
N ASN A 89 -2.73 -10.22 4.59
CA ASN A 89 -3.27 -9.01 5.17
C ASN A 89 -4.78 -8.85 4.89
N PHE A 90 -5.53 -8.31 5.86
CA PHE A 90 -6.96 -8.07 5.69
C PHE A 90 -7.27 -6.94 4.70
N CYS A 91 -8.41 -7.03 4.01
CA CYS A 91 -8.91 -5.97 3.15
C CYS A 91 -9.39 -4.77 3.99
N CYS A 92 -9.31 -3.55 3.45
CA CYS A 92 -9.89 -2.36 4.09
C CYS A 92 -11.43 -2.32 4.00
N GLY A 93 -12.02 -2.99 3.00
CA GLY A 93 -13.46 -3.00 2.73
C GLY A 93 -13.91 -2.12 1.55
N ALA A 94 -13.06 -1.25 1.02
CA ALA A 94 -13.45 -0.29 -0.05
C ALA A 94 -13.19 -0.77 -1.49
N GLY A 95 -12.53 -1.91 -1.68
CA GLY A 95 -12.20 -2.43 -3.01
C GLY A 95 -13.43 -2.84 -3.84
N GLY A 96 -13.21 -3.14 -5.13
CA GLY A 96 -14.25 -3.71 -6.00
C GLY A 96 -15.43 -2.77 -6.32
N GLY A 97 -15.24 -1.45 -6.17
CA GLY A 97 -16.30 -0.46 -6.37
C GLY A 97 -17.14 -0.20 -5.12
N ALA A 98 -16.96 -0.98 -4.05
CA ALA A 98 -17.77 -0.85 -2.83
C ALA A 98 -17.72 0.55 -2.21
N TRP A 99 -16.58 1.25 -2.33
CA TRP A 99 -16.45 2.64 -1.86
C TRP A 99 -17.46 3.60 -2.51
N ALA A 100 -17.64 3.51 -3.83
CA ALA A 100 -18.52 4.37 -4.61
C ALA A 100 -19.99 3.90 -4.57
N SER A 101 -20.23 2.66 -4.15
CA SER A 101 -21.56 2.05 -4.03
C SER A 101 -22.25 2.40 -2.71
N PRO A 102 -23.58 2.26 -2.62
CA PRO A 102 -24.36 2.59 -1.41
C PRO A 102 -24.24 1.53 -0.28
N TYR A 103 -23.05 0.95 -0.09
CA TYR A 103 -22.78 -0.10 0.90
C TYR A 103 -22.00 0.42 2.12
N VAL A 104 -22.36 1.61 2.62
CA VAL A 104 -21.59 2.27 3.68
C VAL A 104 -21.56 1.42 4.96
N GLU A 105 -22.72 0.92 5.40
CA GLU A 105 -22.85 0.14 6.63
C GLU A 105 -22.07 -1.17 6.55
N GLU A 106 -22.18 -1.89 5.43
CA GLU A 106 -21.45 -3.13 5.19
C GLU A 106 -19.95 -2.88 5.18
N ARG A 107 -19.50 -1.85 4.46
CA ARG A 107 -18.07 -1.50 4.41
C ARG A 107 -17.50 -1.15 5.78
N ILE A 108 -18.24 -0.41 6.60
CA ILE A 108 -17.82 -0.11 7.98
C ILE A 108 -17.75 -1.41 8.78
N LEU A 109 -18.79 -2.26 8.71
CA LEU A 109 -18.82 -3.54 9.41
C LEU A 109 -17.61 -4.42 9.05
N TYR A 110 -17.33 -4.62 7.77
CA TYR A 110 -16.16 -5.38 7.32
C TYR A 110 -14.84 -4.69 7.69
N GLY A 111 -14.80 -3.35 7.62
CA GLY A 111 -13.65 -2.53 7.96
C GLY A 111 -13.21 -2.63 9.42
N ARG A 112 -14.12 -2.99 10.34
CA ARG A 112 -13.79 -3.16 11.77
C ARG A 112 -12.65 -4.15 12.02
N THR A 113 -12.57 -5.23 11.24
CA THR A 113 -11.47 -6.20 11.33
C THR A 113 -10.13 -5.54 10.99
N LYS A 114 -10.10 -4.70 9.95
CA LYS A 114 -8.92 -3.90 9.60
C LYS A 114 -8.60 -2.85 10.67
N ALA A 115 -9.61 -2.14 11.17
CA ALA A 115 -9.43 -1.13 12.20
C ALA A 115 -8.86 -1.74 13.49
N LYS A 116 -9.35 -2.92 13.91
CA LYS A 116 -8.78 -3.69 15.01
C LYS A 116 -7.32 -4.07 14.74
N GLN A 117 -7.04 -4.62 13.56
CA GLN A 117 -5.67 -4.99 13.20
C GLN A 117 -4.69 -3.81 13.25
N ILE A 118 -5.10 -2.63 12.77
CA ILE A 118 -4.30 -1.40 12.87
C ILE A 118 -4.08 -1.04 14.34
N LYS A 119 -5.15 -1.01 15.15
CA LYS A 119 -5.08 -0.68 16.58
C LYS A 119 -4.16 -1.62 17.36
N ASP A 120 -4.20 -2.92 17.05
CA ASP A 120 -3.39 -3.94 17.72
C ASP A 120 -1.86 -3.73 17.50
N THR A 121 -1.45 -2.97 16.48
CA THR A 121 -0.03 -2.61 16.29
C THR A 121 0.47 -1.55 17.27
N GLY A 122 -0.43 -0.76 17.87
CA GLY A 122 -0.08 0.41 18.67
C GLY A 122 0.46 1.60 17.86
N ALA A 123 0.58 1.49 16.53
CA ALA A 123 1.09 2.55 15.67
C ALA A 123 0.19 3.80 15.69
N LYS A 124 0.83 4.97 15.58
CA LYS A 124 0.15 6.27 15.51
C LYS A 124 0.11 6.80 14.08
N LEU A 125 1.03 6.35 13.22
CA LEU A 125 1.04 6.66 11.81
C LEU A 125 0.82 5.38 10.98
N LEU A 126 -0.11 5.46 10.02
CA LEU A 126 -0.39 4.39 9.08
C LEU A 126 -0.05 4.83 7.67
N ILE A 127 0.82 4.07 7.00
CA ILE A 127 1.07 4.22 5.57
C ILE A 127 0.10 3.33 4.77
N ALA A 128 -0.72 3.96 3.93
CA ALA A 128 -1.70 3.31 3.08
C ALA A 128 -1.61 3.84 1.64
N PRO A 129 -0.82 3.22 0.75
CA PRO A 129 -0.52 3.80 -0.57
C PRO A 129 -1.66 3.65 -1.60
N CYS A 130 -2.83 3.14 -1.21
CA CYS A 130 -4.01 3.05 -2.05
C CYS A 130 -5.06 4.06 -1.56
N HIS A 131 -5.50 4.97 -2.45
CA HIS A 131 -6.50 6.00 -2.11
C HIS A 131 -7.77 5.41 -1.49
N ASN A 132 -8.33 4.35 -2.07
CA ASN A 132 -9.51 3.67 -1.51
C ASN A 132 -9.26 3.09 -0.12
N CYS A 133 -8.04 2.58 0.15
CA CYS A 133 -7.70 2.11 1.49
C CYS A 133 -7.62 3.26 2.48
N ARG A 134 -6.92 4.34 2.12
CA ARG A 134 -6.82 5.55 2.95
C ARG A 134 -8.21 6.07 3.30
N ASP A 135 -9.06 6.31 2.31
CA ASP A 135 -10.35 6.94 2.52
C ASP A 135 -11.29 6.07 3.36
N GLN A 136 -11.26 4.74 3.16
CA GLN A 136 -12.00 3.80 3.98
C GLN A 136 -11.53 3.79 5.43
N ILE A 137 -10.22 3.72 5.65
CA ILE A 137 -9.64 3.65 6.99
C ILE A 137 -9.92 4.94 7.76
N MET A 138 -9.94 6.09 7.08
CA MET A 138 -10.31 7.38 7.67
C MET A 138 -11.80 7.49 8.06
N LYS A 139 -12.67 6.61 7.55
CA LYS A 139 -14.10 6.57 7.90
C LYS A 139 -14.48 5.43 8.84
N SER A 140 -13.58 4.48 9.12
CA SER A 140 -13.84 3.24 9.87
C SER A 140 -13.44 3.30 11.34
#